data_AF-A0A9E6EHX6-F1
#
_entry.id   AF-A0A9E6EHX6-F1
#
_cell.length_a   1.000
_cell.length_b   1.000
_cell.length_c   1.000
_cell.angle_alpha   90.00
_cell.angle_beta   90.00
_cell.angle_gamma   90.00
#
_symmetry.space_group_name_H-M   'P 1'
#
loop_
_entity.id
_entity.type
_entity.pdbx_description
1 polymer ?
#
loop_
_entity_poly.entity_id
_entity_poly.type
_entity_poly.pdbx_seq_one_letter_code
_entity_poly.pdbx_strand_id
1 'polypeptide(L)' 'MPIWKLDAAEQQDLLDRFLRYVAVDTRSDENAECFPSTEKQKDLARILVAELEALGCADAA' A
#
# COMPACT_ATOMS: atom_id res chain seq x y z
N MET A 1 3.37 -19.97 -21.10
CA MET A 1 2.90 -18.57 -21.04
C MET A 1 2.17 -18.42 -19.72
N PRO A 2 2.54 -17.50 -18.82
CA PRO A 2 1.87 -17.39 -17.52
C PRO A 2 0.43 -16.87 -17.68
N ILE A 3 -0.44 -17.30 -16.77
CA ILE A 3 -1.91 -17.08 -16.79
C ILE A 3 -2.30 -15.62 -16.45
N TRP A 4 -1.36 -14.80 -15.99
CA TRP A 4 -1.60 -13.48 -15.38
C TRP A 4 -1.54 -12.31 -16.36
N LYS A 5 -2.20 -12.42 -17.51
CA LYS A 5 -2.21 -11.31 -18.47
C LYS A 5 -3.27 -10.30 -18.05
N LEU A 6 -2.84 -9.20 -17.45
CA LEU A 6 -3.71 -8.08 -17.11
C LEU A 6 -4.25 -7.43 -18.38
N ASP A 7 -5.55 -7.14 -18.41
CA ASP A 7 -6.13 -6.29 -19.43
C ASP A 7 -5.76 -4.81 -19.22
N ALA A 8 -6.17 -3.95 -20.15
CA ALA A 8 -5.82 -2.53 -20.11
C ALA A 8 -6.44 -1.80 -18.90
N ALA A 9 -7.62 -2.21 -18.46
CA ALA A 9 -8.30 -1.60 -17.32
C ALA A 9 -7.61 -2.02 -16.01
N GLU A 10 -7.26 -3.30 -15.88
CA GLU A 10 -6.50 -3.83 -14.75
C GLU A 10 -5.11 -3.19 -14.64
N GLN A 11 -4.43 -2.96 -15.77
CA GLN A 11 -3.16 -2.23 -15.81
C GLN A 11 -3.30 -0.78 -15.34
N GLN A 12 -4.38 -0.11 -15.74
CA GLN A 12 -4.64 1.27 -15.32
C GLN A 12 -4.95 1.35 -13.82
N ASP A 13 -5.81 0.47 -13.30
CA ASP A 13 -6.12 0.43 -11.86
C ASP A 13 -4.85 0.15 -11.03
N LEU A 14 -4.01 -0.79 -11.49
CA LEU A 14 -2.72 -1.07 -10.84
C LEU A 14 -1.82 0.16 -10.82
N LEU A 15 -1.72 0.88 -11.95
CA LEU A 15 -0.92 2.10 -12.05
C LEU A 15 -1.44 3.20 -11.12
N ASP A 16 -2.75 3.40 -11.06
CA ASP A 16 -3.37 4.42 -10.22
C ASP A 16 -3.11 4.14 -8.74
N ARG A 17 -3.24 2.87 -8.31
CA ARG A 17 -2.89 2.45 -6.95
C ARG A 17 -1.42 2.64 -6.66
N PHE A 18 -0.54 2.24 -7.58
CA PHE A 18 0.90 2.43 -7.44
C PHE A 18 1.26 3.90 -7.25
N LEU A 19 0.76 4.79 -8.11
CA LEU A 19 1.01 6.23 -8.03
C LEU A 19 0.47 6.84 -6.74
N ARG A 20 -0.69 6.38 -6.25
CA ARG A 20 -1.25 6.79 -4.95
C ARG A 20 -0.35 6.38 -3.79
N TYR A 21 0.18 5.15 -3.79
CA TYR A 21 1.00 4.66 -2.68
C TYR A 21 2.38 5.30 -2.63
N VAL A 22 3.06 5.47 -3.78
CA VAL A 22 4.41 6.07 -3.81
C VAL A 22 4.43 7.55 -3.44
N ALA A 23 3.28 8.23 -3.50
CA ALA A 23 3.13 9.60 -3.04
C ALA A 23 3.12 9.72 -1.50
N VAL A 24 2.95 8.62 -0.77
CA VAL A 24 2.97 8.62 0.70
C VAL A 24 4.41 8.62 1.22
N ASP A 25 4.74 9.59 2.08
CA ASP A 25 6.05 9.67 2.72
C ASP A 25 6.21 8.54 3.77
N THR A 26 6.78 7.44 3.32
CA THR A 26 7.08 6.26 4.13
C THR A 26 8.56 6.18 4.50
N ARG A 27 9.30 7.29 4.42
CA ARG A 27 10.75 7.28 4.64
C ARG A 27 11.08 6.88 6.08
N SER A 28 11.92 5.85 6.20
CA SER A 28 12.51 5.40 7.46
C SER A 28 13.48 6.42 8.03
N ASP A 29 13.53 6.49 9.36
CA ASP A 29 14.61 7.16 10.09
C ASP A 29 15.59 6.09 10.58
N GLU A 30 16.86 6.22 10.19
CA GLU A 30 17.93 5.29 10.55
C GLU A 30 18.41 5.44 12.00
N ASN A 31 18.08 6.56 12.64
CA ASN A 31 18.46 6.84 14.03
C ASN A 31 17.38 6.46 15.03
N ALA A 32 16.23 5.96 14.58
CA ALA A 32 15.13 5.61 15.45
C ALA A 32 15.43 4.32 16.23
N GLU A 33 15.17 4.34 17.53
CA GLU A 33 15.27 3.18 18.42
C GLU A 33 13.94 2.41 18.56
N CYS A 34 12.90 2.83 17.85
CA CYS A 34 11.58 2.22 17.86
C CYS A 34 11.17 1.71 16.46
N PHE A 35 10.20 0.80 16.42
CA PHE A 35 9.62 0.28 15.20
C PHE A 35 8.10 0.50 15.17
N PRO A 36 7.52 1.08 14.11
CA PRO A 36 8.20 1.66 12.93
C PRO A 36 9.05 2.89 13.29
N SER A 37 10.09 3.14 12.50
CA SER A 37 11.06 4.20 12.82
C SER A 37 10.51 5.61 12.71
N THR A 38 9.39 5.80 12.01
CA THR A 38 8.62 7.04 11.99
C THR A 38 7.13 6.72 11.99
N GLU A 39 6.32 7.49 12.72
CA GLU A 39 4.86 7.30 12.76
C GLU A 39 4.21 7.45 11.38
N LYS A 40 4.79 8.27 10.50
CA LYS A 40 4.34 8.45 9.10
C LYS A 40 4.43 7.18 8.24
N GLN A 41 5.25 6.19 8.62
CA GLN A 41 5.23 4.87 7.94
C GLN A 41 3.87 4.19 8.07
N LYS A 42 3.10 4.48 9.12
CA LYS A 42 1.76 3.93 9.31
C LYS A 42 0.73 4.59 8.40
N ASP A 43 1.03 5.73 7.76
CA ASP A 43 0.06 6.44 6.93
C ASP A 43 -0.32 5.61 5.70
N LEU A 44 0.65 4.97 5.04
CA LEU A 44 0.38 4.02 3.97
C LEU A 44 -0.37 2.79 4.49
N ALA A 45 0.01 2.28 5.66
CA ALA A 45 -0.65 1.12 6.25
C ALA A 45 -2.15 1.37 6.48
N ARG A 46 -2.53 2.54 7.01
CA ARG A 46 -3.95 2.90 7.22
C ARG A 46 -4.75 2.95 5.92
N ILE A 47 -4.15 3.44 4.83
CA ILE A 47 -4.78 3.42 3.49
C ILE A 47 -5.02 1.98 3.05
N LEU A 48 -4.01 1.11 3.21
CA LEU A 48 -4.10 -0.29 2.82
C LEU A 48 -5.12 -1.08 3.64
N VAL A 49 -5.21 -0.84 4.96
CA VAL A 49 -6.24 -1.47 5.82
C VAL A 49 -7.64 -1.15 5.28
N ALA A 50 -7.94 0.12 5.02
CA ALA A 50 -9.25 0.52 4.51
C ALA A 50 -9.57 -0.12 3.14
N GLU A 51 -8.57 -0.23 2.25
CA GLU A 51 -8.73 -0.90 0.96
C GLU A 51 -8.94 -2.41 1.10
N LEU A 52 -8.23 -3.07 2.01
CA LEU A 52 -8.37 -4.50 2.30
C LEU A 52 -9.74 -4.81 2.93
N GLU A 53 -10.20 -3.99 3.87
CA GLU A 53 -11.54 -4.09 4.45
C GLU A 53 -12.62 -3.93 3.37
N ALA A 54 -12.47 -2.97 2.46
CA ALA A 54 -13.38 -2.78 1.33
C ALA A 54 -13.41 -3.97 0.36
N LEU A 55 -12.29 -4.71 0.25
CA LEU A 55 -12.19 -5.96 -0.51
C LEU A 55 -12.71 -7.19 0.25
N GLY A 56 -13.12 -7.02 1.52
CA GLY A 56 -13.70 -8.08 2.36
C GLY A 56 -12.68 -8.84 3.22
N CYS A 57 -11.46 -8.32 3.41
CA CYS A 57 -10.50 -8.90 4.34
C CYS A 57 -10.90 -8.55 5.78
N ALA A 58 -11.30 -9.56 6.56
CA ALA A 58 -11.76 -9.38 7.93
C ALA A 58 -10.63 -9.18 8.96
N ASP A 59 -9.40 -9.56 8.62
CA ASP A 59 -8.21 -9.51 9.50
C ASP A 59 -7.18 -8.50 8.97
N ALA A 60 -7.68 -7.35 8.50
CA ALA A 60 -6.85 -6.31 7.91
C ALA A 60 -6.18 -5.39 8.94
N ALA A 61 -6.61 -5.41 10.21
CA ALA A 61 -6.25 -4.46 11.26
C ALA A 61 -5.18 -4.97 12.24
#